data_AF-A0AAU2U4T4-F1
#
_entry.id   AF-A0AAU2U4T4-F1
#
_cell.length_a   1.000
_cell.length_b   1.000
_cell.length_c   1.000
_cell.angle_alpha   90.00
_cell.angle_beta   90.00
_cell.angle_gamma   90.00
#
_symmetry.space_group_name_H-M   'P 1'
#
loop_
_entity.id
_entity.type
_entity.pdbx_description
1 polymer ?
#
loop_
_entity_poly.entity_id
_entity_poly.type
_entity_poly.pdbx_seq_one_letter_code
_entity_poly.pdbx_strand_id
1 'polypeptide(L)'
;MDDDALAFLRVDPATLDPAPDRPARADSWPRVDIHSPERRRCSSCRALAGATRVVRPAGYGPRWHDQCRDCMIAGIRLAWEAGTPMEGRYKVILLADERPVMEGWWQERATAERKYLAWIGEHGSRAGSRVTLTDEESGDVLTSWPEGP
;
A
#
# COMPACT_ATOMS: atom_id res chain seq x y z
N MET A 1 -6.17 -4.69 -2.42
CA MET A 1 -6.49 -5.92 -1.66
C MET A 1 -7.78 -6.47 -2.22
N ASP A 2 -7.61 -7.56 -2.94
CA ASP A 2 -8.65 -8.38 -3.56
C ASP A 2 -9.39 -9.26 -2.53
N ASP A 3 -10.41 -9.97 -3.01
CA ASP A 3 -11.20 -10.92 -2.23
C ASP A 3 -10.36 -12.11 -1.71
N ASP A 4 -9.29 -12.50 -2.41
CA ASP A 4 -8.42 -13.62 -2.04
C ASP A 4 -7.68 -13.34 -0.73
N ALA A 5 -7.18 -12.12 -0.55
CA ALA A 5 -6.51 -11.73 0.68
C ALA A 5 -7.47 -11.58 1.88
N LEU A 6 -8.75 -11.22 1.66
CA LEU A 6 -9.77 -11.28 2.72
C LEU A 6 -10.07 -12.73 3.11
N ALA A 7 -10.19 -13.62 2.14
CA ALA A 7 -10.41 -15.04 2.36
C ALA A 7 -9.27 -15.70 3.16
N PHE A 8 -8.01 -15.38 2.84
CA PHE A 8 -6.84 -15.86 3.58
C PHE A 8 -6.88 -15.45 5.07
N LEU A 9 -7.24 -14.19 5.32
CA LEU A 9 -7.41 -13.67 6.68
C LEU A 9 -8.71 -14.14 7.34
N ARG A 10 -9.49 -15.00 6.67
CA ARG A 10 -10.78 -15.53 7.15
C ARG A 10 -11.77 -14.42 7.48
N VAL A 11 -11.75 -13.36 6.69
CA VAL A 11 -12.65 -12.21 6.82
C VAL A 11 -13.81 -12.39 5.85
N ASP A 12 -15.02 -12.47 6.39
CA ASP A 12 -16.25 -12.42 5.59
C ASP A 12 -16.58 -10.96 5.24
N PRO A 13 -16.57 -10.57 3.94
CA PRO A 13 -16.90 -9.22 3.50
C PRO A 13 -18.27 -8.71 3.98
N ALA A 14 -19.25 -9.61 4.16
CA ALA A 14 -20.59 -9.24 4.62
C ALA A 14 -20.59 -8.74 6.08
N THR A 15 -19.57 -9.10 6.86
CA THR A 15 -19.43 -8.70 8.27
C THR A 15 -18.69 -7.38 8.46
N LEU A 16 -18.15 -6.80 7.38
CA LEU A 16 -17.41 -5.55 7.45
C LEU A 16 -18.35 -4.33 7.47
N ASP A 17 -17.98 -3.35 8.31
CA ASP A 17 -18.70 -2.09 8.37
C ASP A 17 -18.65 -1.37 7.01
N PRO A 18 -19.76 -0.77 6.54
CA PRO A 18 -19.75 0.08 5.36
C PRO A 18 -18.76 1.24 5.50
N ALA A 19 -17.98 1.49 4.46
CA ALA A 19 -17.11 2.65 4.36
C ALA A 19 -17.73 3.73 3.46
N PRO A 20 -17.44 5.02 3.71
CA PRO A 20 -17.87 6.08 2.83
C PRO A 20 -17.15 5.97 1.47
N ASP A 21 -17.81 6.38 0.39
CA ASP A 21 -17.21 6.38 -0.96
C ASP A 21 -16.30 7.60 -1.22
N ARG A 22 -16.13 8.45 -0.21
CA ARG A 22 -15.19 9.58 -0.20
C ARG A 22 -13.87 9.20 0.48
N PRO A 23 -12.78 9.97 0.28
CA PRO A 23 -11.55 9.77 1.04
C PRO A 23 -11.81 9.73 2.55
N ALA A 24 -11.48 8.60 3.17
CA ALA A 24 -11.92 8.25 4.51
C ALA A 24 -10.86 8.55 5.60
N ARG A 25 -9.86 9.39 5.30
CA ARG A 25 -8.76 9.73 6.24
C ARG A 25 -9.25 10.34 7.56
N ALA A 26 -10.31 11.14 7.51
CA ALA A 26 -10.89 11.73 8.72
C ALA A 26 -11.59 10.66 9.58
N ASP A 27 -12.28 9.72 8.92
CA ASP A 27 -13.07 8.67 9.58
C ASP A 27 -12.19 7.49 10.06
N SER A 28 -10.95 7.38 9.58
CA SER A 28 -10.05 6.28 9.95
C SER A 28 -9.47 6.42 11.36
N TRP A 29 -9.22 7.64 11.83
CA TRP A 29 -8.51 7.89 13.08
C TRP A 29 -9.25 7.33 14.32
N PRO A 30 -10.56 7.60 14.51
CA PRO A 30 -11.31 7.05 15.65
C PRO A 30 -11.33 5.52 15.70
N ARG A 31 -11.13 4.82 14.57
CA ARG A 31 -11.17 3.35 14.51
C ARG A 31 -9.89 2.69 15.03
N VAL A 32 -8.76 3.41 15.06
CA VAL A 32 -7.43 2.82 15.34
C VAL A 32 -6.67 3.50 16.48
N ASP A 33 -7.03 4.73 16.83
CA ASP A 33 -6.37 5.46 17.92
C ASP A 33 -6.45 4.66 19.23
N ILE A 34 -5.36 4.67 19.98
CA ILE A 34 -5.25 3.89 21.23
C ILE A 34 -6.13 4.43 22.36
N HIS A 35 -6.50 5.72 22.30
CA HIS A 35 -7.34 6.39 23.28
C HIS A 35 -8.80 6.53 22.82
N SER A 36 -9.11 6.18 21.56
CA SER A 36 -10.47 6.27 21.06
C SER A 36 -11.38 5.21 21.71
N PRO A 37 -12.54 5.60 22.25
CA PRO A 37 -13.55 4.65 22.71
C PRO A 37 -14.22 3.90 21.55
N GLU A 38 -14.09 4.41 20.32
CA GLU A 38 -14.62 3.80 19.09
C GLU A 38 -13.62 2.86 18.42
N ARG A 39 -12.46 2.62 19.06
CA ARG A 39 -11.41 1.77 18.53
C ARG A 39 -11.97 0.39 18.19
N ARG A 40 -11.81 0.01 16.93
CA ARG A 40 -12.39 -1.22 16.39
C ARG A 40 -11.54 -2.43 16.72
N ARG A 41 -12.13 -3.60 16.50
CA ARG A 41 -11.47 -4.89 16.62
C ARG A 41 -11.10 -5.39 15.23
N CYS A 42 -9.99 -6.10 15.15
CA CYS A 42 -9.54 -6.75 13.94
C CYS A 42 -10.65 -7.62 13.36
N SER A 43 -10.94 -7.45 12.08
CA SER A 43 -11.97 -8.21 11.36
C SER A 43 -11.67 -9.71 11.31
N SER A 44 -10.40 -10.10 11.43
CA SER A 44 -9.94 -11.50 11.43
C SER A 44 -9.94 -12.11 12.84
N CYS A 45 -9.13 -11.58 13.77
CA CYS A 45 -8.87 -12.22 15.05
C CYS A 45 -9.52 -11.56 16.27
N ARG A 46 -10.26 -10.45 16.08
CA ARG A 46 -10.93 -9.67 17.14
C ARG A 46 -10.02 -8.98 18.19
N ALA A 47 -8.70 -9.06 18.06
CA ALA A 47 -7.76 -8.21 18.81
C ALA A 47 -7.98 -6.72 18.49
N LEU A 48 -7.49 -5.79 19.31
CA LEU A 48 -7.64 -4.36 19.04
C LEU A 48 -6.96 -3.97 17.72
N ALA A 49 -7.66 -3.19 16.89
CA ALA A 49 -7.14 -2.73 15.61
C ALA A 49 -6.04 -1.69 15.83
N GLY A 50 -4.94 -1.82 15.09
CA GLY A 50 -3.86 -0.82 15.01
C GLY A 50 -3.79 -0.15 13.64
N ALA A 51 -4.56 -0.64 12.67
CA ALA A 51 -4.69 -0.04 11.36
C ALA A 51 -6.07 -0.30 10.78
N THR A 52 -6.46 0.57 9.87
CA THR A 52 -7.72 0.48 9.14
C THR A 52 -7.50 0.96 7.72
N ARG A 53 -8.29 0.43 6.79
CA ARG A 53 -8.32 0.85 5.40
C ARG A 53 -9.68 0.56 4.81
N VAL A 54 -9.97 1.17 3.68
CA VAL A 54 -11.12 0.83 2.84
C VAL A 54 -10.71 -0.22 1.83
N VAL A 55 -11.50 -1.28 1.73
CA VAL A 55 -11.43 -2.33 0.69
C VAL A 55 -12.72 -2.31 -0.13
N ARG A 56 -12.68 -2.87 -1.34
CA ARG A 56 -13.86 -2.94 -2.24
C ARG A 56 -14.11 -4.38 -2.70
N PRO A 57 -14.58 -5.26 -1.80
CA PRO A 57 -14.90 -6.64 -2.13
C PRO A 57 -16.06 -6.72 -3.12
N ALA A 58 -16.02 -7.74 -3.99
CA ALA A 58 -17.00 -7.90 -5.05
C ALA A 58 -18.43 -7.99 -4.50
N GLY A 59 -19.32 -7.10 -4.94
CA GLY A 59 -20.74 -7.11 -4.58
C GLY A 59 -21.11 -6.42 -3.25
N TYR A 60 -20.16 -5.85 -2.50
CA TYR A 60 -20.44 -5.28 -1.17
C TYR A 60 -20.22 -3.76 -1.05
N GLY A 61 -19.75 -3.09 -2.11
CA GLY A 61 -19.36 -1.68 -2.05
C GLY A 61 -18.12 -1.45 -1.16
N PRO A 62 -17.76 -0.19 -0.86
CA PRO A 62 -16.64 0.12 0.02
C PRO A 62 -16.88 -0.40 1.45
N ARG A 63 -15.88 -1.08 2.02
CA ARG A 63 -15.93 -1.68 3.37
C ARG A 63 -14.70 -1.33 4.18
N TRP A 64 -14.87 -1.14 5.48
CA TRP A 64 -13.76 -0.97 6.42
C TRP A 64 -13.13 -2.33 6.74
N HIS A 65 -11.82 -2.42 6.56
CA HIS A 65 -11.02 -3.56 7.00
C HIS A 65 -10.07 -3.12 8.13
N ASP A 66 -10.52 -3.33 9.37
CA ASP A 66 -9.75 -3.04 10.58
C ASP A 66 -8.84 -4.23 10.92
N GLN A 67 -7.57 -3.95 11.20
CA GLN A 67 -6.55 -4.98 11.38
C GLN A 67 -5.72 -4.71 12.63
N CYS A 68 -5.45 -5.78 13.39
CA CYS A 68 -4.36 -5.74 14.37
C CYS A 68 -3.01 -5.79 13.62
N ARG A 69 -1.92 -5.50 14.34
CA ARG A 69 -0.58 -5.53 13.76
C ARG A 69 -0.23 -6.88 13.13
N ASP A 70 -0.54 -7.98 13.79
CA ASP A 70 -0.13 -9.31 13.35
C ASP A 70 -0.89 -9.76 12.09
N CYS A 71 -2.22 -9.55 12.05
CA CYS A 71 -3.02 -9.84 10.85
C CYS A 71 -2.66 -8.92 9.68
N MET A 72 -2.31 -7.66 9.94
CA MET A 72 -1.79 -6.77 8.89
C MET A 72 -0.49 -7.32 8.29
N ILE A 73 0.48 -7.69 9.13
CA ILE A 73 1.76 -8.24 8.66
C ILE A 73 1.53 -9.57 7.92
N ALA A 74 0.64 -10.43 8.41
CA ALA A 74 0.30 -11.68 7.73
C ALA A 74 -0.29 -11.43 6.33
N GLY A 75 -1.20 -10.46 6.19
CA GLY A 75 -1.76 -10.07 4.89
C GLY A 75 -0.74 -9.46 3.94
N ILE A 76 0.21 -8.67 4.46
CA ILE A 76 1.32 -8.12 3.65
C ILE A 76 2.24 -9.26 3.15
N ARG A 77 2.58 -10.21 4.01
CA ARG A 77 3.42 -11.37 3.64
C ARG A 77 2.77 -12.23 2.58
N LEU A 78 1.46 -12.49 2.70
CA LEU A 78 0.73 -13.21 1.66
C LEU A 78 0.83 -12.50 0.31
N ALA A 79 0.61 -11.18 0.27
CA ALA A 79 0.72 -10.42 -0.97
C ALA A 79 2.13 -10.53 -1.57
N TRP A 80 3.18 -10.47 -0.73
CA TRP A 80 4.55 -10.67 -1.17
C TRP A 80 4.82 -12.08 -1.70
N GLU A 81 4.35 -13.13 -1.02
CA GLU A 81 4.52 -14.53 -1.42
C GLU A 81 3.73 -14.88 -2.68
N ALA A 82 2.55 -14.29 -2.85
CA ALA A 82 1.73 -14.41 -4.06
C ALA A 82 2.33 -13.69 -5.28
N GLY A 83 3.48 -13.02 -5.11
CA GLY A 83 4.11 -12.22 -6.15
C GLY A 83 3.24 -11.03 -6.57
N THR A 84 2.27 -10.64 -5.75
CA THR A 84 1.48 -9.42 -5.91
C THR A 84 2.31 -8.29 -5.34
N PRO A 85 3.08 -7.54 -6.16
CA PRO A 85 3.78 -6.38 -5.64
C PRO A 85 2.70 -5.43 -5.14
N MET A 86 3.03 -4.58 -4.16
CA MET A 86 2.13 -3.53 -3.68
C MET A 86 1.43 -2.88 -4.88
N GLU A 87 0.11 -3.10 -5.00
CA GLU A 87 -0.67 -2.99 -6.25
C GLU A 87 -0.53 -1.61 -6.92
N GLY A 88 0.42 -1.48 -7.85
CA GLY A 88 0.63 -0.28 -8.65
C GLY A 88 1.22 -0.67 -9.99
N ARG A 89 0.69 -0.14 -11.09
CA ARG A 89 1.33 -0.30 -12.41
C ARG A 89 2.73 0.32 -12.48
N TYR A 90 2.95 1.40 -11.73
CA TYR A 90 4.15 2.21 -11.80
C TYR A 90 5.03 2.00 -10.56
N LYS A 91 6.25 1.50 -10.77
CA LYS A 91 7.23 1.22 -9.71
C LYS A 91 8.34 2.26 -9.72
N VAL A 92 8.65 2.87 -8.57
CA VAL A 92 9.85 3.67 -8.38
C VAL A 92 10.82 2.92 -7.47
N ILE A 93 12.06 2.74 -7.91
CA ILE A 93 13.15 2.16 -7.12
C ILE A 93 14.24 3.22 -6.93
N LEU A 94 14.72 3.38 -5.70
CA LEU A 94 15.95 4.08 -5.38
C LEU A 94 17.04 3.04 -5.06
N LEU A 95 18.10 3.07 -5.84
CA LEU A 95 19.36 2.39 -5.57
C LEU A 95 20.35 3.35 -4.91
N ALA A 96 21.17 2.83 -4.01
CA ALA A 96 22.39 3.47 -3.53
C ALA A 96 23.53 2.45 -3.64
N ASP A 97 24.61 2.82 -4.34
CA ASP A 97 25.71 1.91 -4.68
C ASP A 97 25.19 0.59 -5.27
N GLU A 98 24.30 0.70 -6.26
CA GLU A 98 23.68 -0.41 -6.99
C GLU A 98 22.80 -1.34 -6.14
N ARG A 99 22.52 -0.99 -4.88
CA ARG A 99 21.64 -1.75 -4.00
C ARG A 99 20.31 -1.04 -3.79
N PRO A 100 19.16 -1.74 -3.90
CA PRO A 100 17.87 -1.14 -3.61
C PRO A 100 17.76 -0.77 -2.13
N VAL A 101 17.56 0.52 -1.88
CA VAL A 101 17.38 1.07 -0.53
C VAL A 101 15.96 1.54 -0.29
N MET A 102 15.20 1.84 -1.34
CA MET A 102 13.79 2.19 -1.27
C MET A 102 13.05 1.73 -2.52
N GLU A 103 11.82 1.28 -2.35
CA GLU A 103 10.91 1.01 -3.45
C GLU A 103 9.49 1.47 -3.11
N GLY A 104 8.73 1.83 -4.14
CA GLY A 104 7.37 2.29 -4.02
C GLY A 104 6.58 2.00 -5.29
N TRP A 105 5.28 1.82 -5.12
CA TRP A 105 4.38 1.40 -6.19
C TRP A 105 3.12 2.28 -6.19
N TRP A 106 2.67 2.67 -7.39
CA TRP A 106 1.49 3.53 -7.58
C TRP A 106 0.67 3.08 -8.80
N GLN A 107 -0.65 3.20 -8.69
CA GLN A 107 -1.55 2.94 -9.82
C GLN A 107 -1.59 4.07 -10.84
N GLU A 108 -1.36 5.31 -10.41
CA GLU A 108 -1.43 6.49 -11.27
C GLU A 108 -0.04 6.98 -11.64
N ARG A 109 0.22 7.10 -12.95
CA ARG A 109 1.50 7.56 -13.51
C ARG A 109 1.93 8.92 -12.93
N ALA A 110 1.02 9.88 -12.90
CA ALA A 110 1.31 11.24 -12.43
C ALA A 110 1.75 11.27 -10.96
N THR A 111 1.17 10.40 -10.12
CA THR A 111 1.60 10.27 -8.72
C THR A 111 2.97 9.61 -8.62
N ALA A 112 3.25 8.59 -9.44
CA ALA A 112 4.55 7.94 -9.51
C ALA A 112 5.66 8.90 -9.97
N GLU A 113 5.41 9.70 -11.02
CA GLU A 113 6.33 10.72 -11.53
C GLU A 113 6.63 11.79 -10.48
N ARG A 114 5.61 12.27 -9.75
CA ARG A 114 5.81 13.20 -8.64
C ARG A 114 6.69 12.59 -7.54
N LYS A 115 6.53 11.30 -7.26
CA LYS A 115 7.33 10.59 -6.24
C LYS A 115 8.76 10.34 -6.70
N TYR A 116 8.95 9.99 -7.97
CA TYR A 116 10.24 9.92 -8.63
C TYR A 116 11.02 11.24 -8.48
N LEU A 117 10.42 12.38 -8.84
CA LEU A 117 11.06 13.69 -8.70
C LEU A 117 11.35 14.06 -7.25
N ALA A 118 10.43 13.75 -6.32
CA ALA A 118 10.65 14.00 -4.90
C ALA A 118 11.87 13.22 -4.36
N TRP A 119 12.01 11.93 -4.72
CA TRP A 119 13.15 11.12 -4.29
C TRP A 119 14.48 11.61 -4.87
N ILE A 120 14.48 12.15 -6.09
CA ILE A 120 15.67 12.82 -6.65
C ILE A 120 16.04 14.04 -5.79
N GLY A 121 15.06 14.88 -5.44
CA GLY A 121 15.31 16.04 -4.58
C GLY A 121 15.79 15.67 -3.17
N GLU A 122 15.25 14.59 -2.60
CA GLU A 122 15.54 14.15 -1.23
C GLU A 122 16.82 13.32 -1.11
N HIS A 123 17.21 12.59 -2.15
CA HIS A 123 18.27 11.58 -2.10
C HIS A 123 19.34 11.73 -3.18
N GLY A 124 19.10 12.51 -4.23
CA GLY A 124 20.01 12.65 -5.37
C GLY A 124 21.36 13.31 -5.05
N SER A 125 21.51 13.99 -3.92
CA SER A 125 22.81 14.52 -3.50
C SER A 125 23.79 13.43 -3.01
N ARG A 126 23.33 12.19 -2.81
CA ARG A 126 24.16 11.08 -2.36
C ARG A 126 24.87 10.44 -3.54
N ALA A 127 26.17 10.17 -3.36
CA ALA A 127 26.95 9.44 -4.35
C ALA A 127 26.37 8.04 -4.58
N GLY A 128 26.37 7.59 -5.84
CA GLY A 128 25.84 6.28 -6.22
C GLY A 128 24.31 6.17 -6.19
N SER A 129 23.57 7.27 -5.95
CA SER A 129 22.12 7.25 -6.01
C SER A 129 21.60 7.14 -7.45
N ARG A 130 20.68 6.20 -7.66
CA ARG A 130 19.94 6.05 -8.91
C ARG A 130 18.46 5.85 -8.61
N VAL A 131 17.59 6.64 -9.23
CA VAL A 131 16.14 6.50 -9.13
C VAL A 131 15.61 6.03 -10.48
N THR A 132 14.77 5.01 -10.51
CA THR A 132 14.18 4.48 -11.75
C THR A 132 12.67 4.39 -11.59
N LEU A 133 11.92 4.88 -12.57
CA LEU A 133 10.48 4.71 -12.69
C LEU A 133 10.18 3.74 -13.84
N THR A 134 9.49 2.65 -13.52
CA THR A 134 9.14 1.56 -14.45
C THR A 134 7.62 1.42 -14.55
N ASP A 135 7.12 1.20 -15.76
CA ASP A 135 5.77 0.71 -16.02
C ASP A 135 5.81 -0.81 -16.07
N GLU A 136 5.30 -1.48 -15.04
CA GLU A 136 5.40 -2.92 -14.89
C GLU A 136 4.34 -3.67 -15.72
N GLU A 137 3.33 -2.98 -16.26
CA GLU A 137 2.39 -3.59 -17.20
C GLU A 137 3.05 -3.80 -18.58
N SER A 138 3.83 -2.83 -19.05
CA SER A 138 4.57 -2.96 -20.31
C SER A 138 5.99 -3.52 -20.13
N GLY A 139 6.54 -3.43 -18.92
CA GLY A 139 7.93 -3.76 -18.62
C GLY A 139 8.93 -2.65 -18.98
N ASP A 140 8.43 -1.46 -19.34
CA ASP A 140 9.26 -0.36 -19.82
C ASP A 140 9.80 0.50 -18.67
N VAL A 141 11.09 0.84 -18.73
CA VAL A 141 11.65 1.92 -17.92
C VAL A 141 11.20 3.24 -18.51
N LEU A 142 10.27 3.93 -17.84
CA LEU A 142 9.75 5.22 -18.28
C LEU A 142 10.79 6.33 -18.14
N THR A 143 11.56 6.32 -17.06
CA THR A 143 12.63 7.27 -16.82
C THR A 143 13.61 6.78 -15.75
N SER A 144 14.83 7.31 -15.78
CA SER A 144 15.86 7.03 -14.78
C SER A 144 16.67 8.28 -14.51
N TRP A 145 17.11 8.43 -13.26
CA TRP A 145 17.97 9.50 -12.79
C TRP A 145 19.17 8.90 -12.03
N PRO A 146 20.41 9.36 -12.28
CA PRO A 146 20.81 10.17 -13.42
C PRO A 146 20.37 9.48 -14.73
N GLU A 147 20.09 10.27 -15.76
CA GLU A 147 19.85 9.71 -17.09
C GLU A 147 21.07 8.85 -17.45
N GLY A 148 20.82 7.62 -17.91
CA GLY A 148 21.89 6.76 -18.41
C GLY A 148 22.65 7.45 -19.56
N PRO A 149 23.89 7.05 -19.85
CA PRO A 149 24.59 7.49 -21.05
C PRO A 149 23.85 7.13 -22.33
#